data_AF-A0A183J567-F1
#
_entry.id   AF-A0A183J567-F1
#
_cell.length_a   1.000
_cell.length_b   1.000
_cell.length_c   1.000
_cell.angle_alpha   90.00
_cell.angle_beta   90.00
_cell.angle_gamma   90.00
#
_symmetry.space_group_name_H-M   'P 1'
#
loop_
_entity.id
_entity.type
_entity.pdbx_description
1 polymer ?
#
loop_
_entity_poly.entity_id
_entity_poly.type
_entity_poly.pdbx_seq_one_letter_code
_entity_poly.pdbx_strand_id
1 'polypeptide(L)'
;MKWSAEDDVLIGKSDEGDHGWVPNPVDVSKINLNPEMQLMVDRFAQHFHDLWASSKFSKNWKYGETYSRVTLTHPRLRVFNSLKEFEKKFYRDRCAECIKTLLAWGYHFELTNAEEQRDLPSPKRSTSSSSVKAVYNPQPLELSNITLSKEMTTLAEAIAEDAHLIWAAGAIENLSSQSKCS
;
A
#
# COMPACT_ATOMS: atom_id res chain seq x y z
N MET A 1 -32.76 38.64 36.38
CA MET A 1 -33.16 37.24 36.66
C MET A 1 -32.87 36.44 35.40
N LYS A 2 -31.74 35.74 35.35
CA LYS A 2 -31.55 34.35 35.79
C LYS A 2 -32.46 33.43 34.99
N TRP A 3 -31.91 32.88 33.91
CA TRP A 3 -32.49 31.73 33.22
C TRP A 3 -32.36 30.53 34.18
N SER A 4 -33.49 30.06 34.71
CA SER A 4 -33.55 28.86 35.55
C SER A 4 -33.36 27.63 34.67
N ALA A 5 -32.52 26.72 35.13
CA ALA A 5 -32.12 25.49 34.44
C ALA A 5 -32.93 24.28 34.94
N GLU A 6 -34.25 24.40 34.97
CA GLU A 6 -35.15 23.34 35.43
C GLU A 6 -36.44 23.45 34.61
N ASP A 7 -36.55 22.66 33.54
CA ASP A 7 -37.79 22.13 32.93
C ASP A 7 -37.42 21.32 31.66
N ASP A 8 -37.12 20.04 31.91
CA ASP A 8 -37.30 18.83 31.10
C ASP A 8 -37.41 18.91 29.57
N VAL A 9 -36.39 18.37 28.89
CA VAL A 9 -36.63 17.45 27.77
C VAL A 9 -35.82 16.19 28.00
N LEU A 10 -36.54 15.10 28.24
CA LEU A 10 -36.08 13.72 28.17
C LEU A 10 -35.67 13.40 26.72
N ILE A 11 -34.52 13.91 26.28
CA ILE A 11 -33.82 13.39 25.11
C ILE A 11 -33.12 12.13 25.59
N GLY A 12 -33.60 10.98 25.08
CA GLY A 12 -33.11 9.66 25.45
C GLY A 12 -31.59 9.66 25.57
N LYS A 13 -31.10 9.25 26.74
CA LYS A 13 -29.75 8.73 26.87
C LYS A 13 -29.63 7.61 25.83
N SER A 14 -29.05 7.92 24.68
CA SER A 14 -28.43 6.89 23.86
C SER A 14 -27.36 6.28 24.74
N ASP A 15 -27.61 5.04 25.13
CA ASP A 15 -26.62 4.11 25.66
C ASP A 15 -25.62 3.81 24.53
N GLU A 16 -24.87 4.83 24.08
CA GLU A 16 -23.67 4.62 23.31
C GLU A 16 -22.58 4.31 24.31
N GLY A 17 -22.50 3.00 24.57
CA GLY A 17 -21.53 2.40 25.46
C GLY A 17 -20.12 2.90 25.18
N ASP A 18 -19.37 2.91 26.27
CA ASP A 18 -17.92 2.87 26.39
C ASP A 18 -17.30 1.74 25.54
N HIS A 19 -17.43 1.86 24.23
CA HIS A 19 -16.90 0.94 23.23
C HIS A 19 -16.00 1.77 22.33
N GLY A 20 -14.71 1.77 22.64
CA GLY A 20 -13.70 2.42 21.81
C GLY A 20 -13.83 2.00 20.35
N TRP A 21 -13.46 2.91 19.44
CA TRP A 21 -13.50 2.66 18.00
C TRP A 21 -12.73 1.37 17.62
N VAL A 22 -13.40 0.45 16.91
CA VAL A 22 -12.83 -0.82 16.45
C VAL A 22 -12.72 -0.79 14.93
N PRO A 23 -11.50 -0.83 14.34
CA PRO A 23 -11.34 -0.93 12.90
C PRO A 23 -11.82 -2.29 12.39
N ASN A 24 -12.59 -2.28 11.31
CA ASN A 24 -13.10 -3.50 10.66
C ASN A 24 -12.69 -3.52 9.17
N PRO A 25 -11.44 -3.90 8.86
CA PRO A 25 -10.98 -4.01 7.47
C PRO A 25 -11.71 -5.14 6.73
N VAL A 26 -11.66 -5.11 5.41
CA VAL A 26 -12.25 -6.15 4.57
C VAL A 26 -11.54 -7.49 4.79
N ASP A 27 -12.31 -8.56 5.09
CA ASP A 27 -11.75 -9.91 5.22
C ASP A 27 -11.44 -10.51 3.84
N VAL A 28 -10.14 -10.54 3.54
CA VAL A 28 -9.59 -11.08 2.29
C VAL A 28 -8.95 -12.47 2.47
N SER A 29 -9.09 -13.10 3.63
CA SER A 29 -8.42 -14.37 3.97
C SER A 29 -8.80 -15.53 3.06
N LYS A 30 -10.04 -15.55 2.58
CA LYS A 30 -10.61 -16.60 1.72
C LYS A 30 -10.37 -16.37 0.22
N ILE A 31 -9.82 -15.21 -0.14
CA ILE A 31 -9.61 -14.85 -1.55
C ILE A 31 -8.24 -15.35 -2.00
N ASN A 32 -8.26 -16.19 -3.04
CA ASN A 32 -7.07 -16.74 -3.67
C ASN A 32 -6.79 -16.00 -4.98
N LEU A 33 -5.54 -15.57 -5.16
CA LEU A 33 -5.10 -14.91 -6.38
C LEU A 33 -4.70 -15.94 -7.44
N ASN A 34 -5.21 -15.78 -8.66
CA ASN A 34 -4.77 -16.59 -9.79
C ASN A 34 -3.31 -16.23 -10.21
N PRO A 35 -2.65 -17.03 -11.07
CA PRO A 35 -1.26 -16.78 -11.47
C PRO A 35 -1.02 -15.41 -12.13
N GLU A 36 -2.03 -14.89 -12.84
CA GLU A 36 -1.95 -13.61 -13.51
C GLU A 36 -1.96 -12.44 -12.52
N MET A 37 -2.84 -12.51 -11.51
CA MET A 37 -2.89 -11.56 -10.40
C MET A 37 -1.62 -11.62 -9.55
N GLN A 38 -1.04 -12.81 -9.37
CA GLN A 38 0.27 -12.94 -8.69
C GLN A 38 1.39 -12.23 -9.48
N LEU A 39 1.38 -12.30 -10.81
CA LEU A 39 2.30 -11.53 -11.64
C LEU A 39 2.07 -10.01 -11.50
N MET A 40 0.81 -9.59 -11.38
CA MET A 40 0.46 -8.19 -11.10
C MET A 40 1.00 -7.73 -9.74
N VAL A 41 0.83 -8.54 -8.69
CA VAL A 41 1.42 -8.32 -7.35
C VAL A 41 2.93 -8.13 -7.45
N ASP A 42 3.62 -9.01 -8.16
CA ASP A 42 5.08 -8.93 -8.33
C ASP A 42 5.52 -7.65 -9.04
N ARG A 43 4.79 -7.24 -10.08
CA ARG A 43 5.06 -6.00 -10.82
C ARG A 43 4.86 -4.77 -9.95
N PHE A 44 3.81 -4.73 -9.13
CA PHE A 44 3.59 -3.62 -8.18
C PHE A 44 4.61 -3.62 -7.06
N ALA A 45 4.96 -4.78 -6.52
CA ALA A 45 5.98 -4.90 -5.48
C ALA A 45 7.35 -4.37 -5.94
N GLN A 46 7.76 -4.74 -7.16
CA GLN A 46 8.97 -4.19 -7.77
C GLN A 46 8.84 -2.67 -8.00
N HIS A 47 7.70 -2.20 -8.49
CA HIS A 47 7.48 -0.77 -8.73
C HIS A 47 7.58 0.07 -7.45
N PHE A 48 6.99 -0.38 -6.34
CA PHE A 48 7.10 0.30 -5.05
C PHE A 48 8.53 0.29 -4.51
N HIS A 49 9.27 -0.80 -4.70
CA HIS A 49 10.69 -0.85 -4.36
C HIS A 49 11.50 0.16 -5.17
N ASP A 50 11.25 0.26 -6.48
CA ASP A 50 11.93 1.22 -7.35
C ASP A 50 11.58 2.67 -7.01
N LEU A 51 10.32 2.98 -6.64
CA LEU A 51 9.92 4.29 -6.14
C LEU A 51 10.66 4.66 -4.85
N TRP A 52 10.69 3.73 -3.88
CA TRP A 52 11.42 3.92 -2.63
C TRP A 52 12.91 4.15 -2.88
N ALA A 53 13.52 3.32 -3.73
CA ALA A 53 14.94 3.40 -4.05
C ALA A 53 15.28 4.70 -4.80
N SER A 54 14.43 5.12 -5.75
CA SER A 54 14.59 6.40 -6.46
C SER A 54 14.58 7.60 -5.49
N SER A 55 13.63 7.64 -4.55
CA SER A 55 13.59 8.67 -3.49
C SER A 55 14.81 8.66 -2.56
N LYS A 56 15.43 7.49 -2.38
CA LYS A 56 16.67 7.36 -1.62
C LYS A 56 17.88 7.87 -2.42
N PHE A 57 17.99 7.51 -3.69
CA PHE A 57 19.05 8.01 -4.56
C PHE A 57 19.00 9.52 -4.74
N SER A 58 17.81 10.12 -4.87
CA SER A 58 17.67 11.60 -4.93
C SER A 58 18.14 12.31 -3.64
N LYS A 59 18.19 11.58 -2.52
CA LYS A 59 18.72 12.03 -1.23
C LYS A 59 20.17 11.57 -0.99
N ASN A 60 20.90 11.21 -2.05
CA ASN A 60 22.28 10.73 -2.02
C ASN A 60 22.51 9.46 -1.19
N TRP A 61 21.47 8.66 -0.93
CA TRP A 61 21.67 7.35 -0.34
C TRP A 61 22.31 6.41 -1.36
N LYS A 62 23.18 5.53 -0.87
CA LYS A 62 23.88 4.55 -1.67
C LYS A 62 23.76 3.15 -1.09
N TYR A 63 24.08 2.17 -1.91
CA TYR A 63 24.22 0.80 -1.45
C TYR A 63 25.30 0.69 -0.36
N GLY A 64 25.03 -0.09 0.67
CA GLY A 64 26.01 -0.55 1.66
C GLY A 64 25.43 -1.73 2.44
N GLU A 65 26.28 -2.63 2.93
CA GLU A 65 25.84 -3.85 3.61
C GLU A 65 25.05 -3.59 4.90
N THR A 66 25.29 -2.43 5.52
CA THR A 66 24.63 -1.98 6.74
C THR A 66 23.93 -0.65 6.54
N TYR A 67 22.87 -0.44 7.32
CA TYR A 67 22.18 0.83 7.38
C TYR A 67 23.02 1.85 8.16
N SER A 68 23.26 3.03 7.58
CA SER A 68 23.93 4.13 8.28
C SER A 68 23.38 5.46 7.80
N ARG A 69 22.98 6.31 8.75
CA ARG A 69 22.57 7.69 8.48
C ARG A 69 23.76 8.62 8.25
N VAL A 70 24.94 8.28 8.78
CA VAL A 70 26.16 9.10 8.66
C VAL A 70 26.73 8.98 7.25
N THR A 71 26.83 7.75 6.75
CA THR A 71 27.37 7.46 5.41
C THR A 71 26.29 7.34 4.33
N LEU A 72 25.02 7.55 4.72
CA LEU A 72 23.82 7.42 3.88
C LEU A 72 23.76 6.09 3.13
N THR A 73 23.98 4.97 3.83
CA THR A 73 23.97 3.62 3.24
C THR A 73 22.71 2.85 3.60
N HIS A 74 22.20 2.05 2.66
CA HIS A 74 21.07 1.15 2.92
C HIS A 74 21.22 -0.20 2.20
N PRO A 75 21.05 -1.34 2.89
CA PRO A 75 21.28 -2.68 2.31
C PRO A 75 20.31 -3.08 1.21
N ARG A 76 19.10 -2.51 1.24
CA ARG A 76 18.06 -2.75 0.23
C ARG A 76 18.23 -1.94 -1.06
N LEU A 77 19.21 -1.05 -1.18
CA LEU A 77 19.46 -0.32 -2.44
C LEU A 77 20.16 -1.20 -3.48
N ARG A 78 19.44 -2.21 -3.94
CA ARG A 78 19.82 -3.20 -4.96
C ARG A 78 18.57 -3.62 -5.73
N VAL A 79 18.75 -4.30 -6.87
CA VAL A 79 17.63 -4.77 -7.70
C VAL A 79 16.67 -5.64 -6.88
N PHE A 80 15.35 -5.49 -7.12
CA PHE A 80 14.31 -6.19 -6.36
C PHE A 80 14.55 -7.71 -6.27
N ASN A 81 14.96 -8.34 -7.38
CA ASN A 81 15.25 -9.78 -7.43
C ASN A 81 16.38 -10.23 -6.48
N SER A 82 17.27 -9.33 -6.10
CA SER A 82 18.39 -9.61 -5.18
C SER A 82 18.07 -9.37 -3.71
N LEU A 83 16.86 -8.92 -3.38
CA LEU A 83 16.38 -8.81 -2.00
C LEU A 83 16.14 -10.19 -1.39
N LYS A 84 16.15 -10.24 -0.06
CA LYS A 84 15.80 -11.45 0.69
C LYS A 84 14.29 -11.72 0.56
N GLU A 85 13.91 -12.99 0.69
CA GLU A 85 12.50 -13.38 0.45
C GLU A 85 11.54 -12.69 1.41
N PHE A 86 11.91 -12.52 2.69
CA PHE A 86 11.07 -11.80 3.65
C PHE A 86 10.90 -10.30 3.29
N GLU A 87 11.91 -9.68 2.66
CA GLU A 87 11.84 -8.28 2.23
C GLU A 87 10.91 -8.13 1.02
N LYS A 88 10.99 -9.08 0.08
CA LYS A 88 10.06 -9.15 -1.07
C LYS A 88 8.65 -9.43 -0.60
N LYS A 89 8.48 -10.38 0.33
CA LYS A 89 7.19 -10.77 0.90
C LYS A 89 6.47 -9.58 1.49
N PHE A 90 7.16 -8.69 2.21
CA PHE A 90 6.56 -7.46 2.73
C PHE A 90 5.87 -6.61 1.65
N TYR A 91 6.52 -6.40 0.50
CA TYR A 91 5.91 -5.66 -0.61
C TYR A 91 4.79 -6.44 -1.28
N ARG A 92 5.00 -7.76 -1.48
CA ARG A 92 4.01 -8.66 -2.10
C ARG A 92 2.72 -8.71 -1.29
N ASP A 93 2.83 -8.88 0.03
CA ASP A 93 1.68 -8.95 0.93
C ASP A 93 0.84 -7.68 0.82
N ARG A 94 1.48 -6.50 0.86
CA ARG A 94 0.77 -5.21 0.72
C ARG A 94 0.05 -5.07 -0.62
N CYS A 95 0.69 -5.46 -1.72
CA CYS A 95 0.06 -5.41 -3.04
C CYS A 95 -1.07 -6.44 -3.18
N ALA A 96 -0.87 -7.63 -2.60
CA ALA A 96 -1.86 -8.71 -2.63
C ALA A 96 -3.10 -8.35 -1.82
N GLU A 97 -2.96 -7.71 -0.65
CA GLU A 97 -4.08 -7.19 0.13
C GLU A 97 -4.95 -6.27 -0.73
N CYS A 98 -4.38 -5.25 -1.38
CA CYS A 98 -5.16 -4.34 -2.24
C CYS A 98 -5.90 -5.07 -3.38
N ILE A 99 -5.22 -6.00 -4.07
CA ILE A 99 -5.85 -6.75 -5.18
C ILE A 99 -6.98 -7.64 -4.65
N LYS A 100 -6.80 -8.27 -3.48
CA LYS A 100 -7.85 -9.10 -2.88
C LYS A 100 -9.03 -8.25 -2.39
N THR A 101 -8.80 -7.07 -1.82
CA THR A 101 -9.88 -6.15 -1.41
C THR A 101 -10.75 -5.79 -2.61
N LEU A 102 -10.12 -5.48 -3.75
CA LEU A 102 -10.83 -5.23 -5.00
C LEU A 102 -11.70 -6.43 -5.43
N LEU A 103 -11.17 -7.65 -5.35
CA LEU A 103 -11.94 -8.86 -5.64
C LEU A 103 -13.10 -9.07 -4.65
N ALA A 104 -12.89 -8.73 -3.37
CA ALA A 104 -13.92 -8.84 -2.33
C ALA A 104 -15.11 -7.90 -2.58
N TRP A 105 -14.84 -6.73 -3.15
CA TRP A 105 -15.87 -5.78 -3.59
C TRP A 105 -16.51 -6.14 -4.94
N GLY A 106 -16.11 -7.24 -5.57
CA GLY A 106 -16.69 -7.72 -6.83
C GLY A 106 -16.07 -7.11 -8.08
N TYR A 107 -14.91 -6.46 -7.99
CA TYR A 107 -14.17 -6.01 -9.17
C TYR A 107 -13.49 -7.18 -9.88
N HIS A 108 -13.35 -7.06 -11.19
CA HIS A 108 -12.64 -8.02 -12.03
C HIS A 108 -11.54 -7.31 -12.82
N PHE A 109 -10.47 -8.04 -13.11
CA PHE A 109 -9.34 -7.54 -13.89
C PHE A 109 -9.35 -8.20 -15.25
N GLU A 110 -9.34 -7.40 -16.30
CA GLU A 110 -9.23 -7.86 -17.68
C GLU A 110 -7.98 -7.22 -18.30
N LEU A 111 -7.15 -8.04 -18.96
CA LEU A 111 -6.04 -7.53 -19.75
C LEU A 111 -6.60 -6.95 -21.05
N THR A 112 -6.47 -5.64 -21.22
CA THR A 112 -6.68 -5.01 -22.52
C THR A 112 -5.56 -5.44 -23.47
N ASN A 113 -5.95 -5.79 -24.70
CA ASN A 113 -4.99 -6.26 -25.70
C ASN A 113 -3.98 -5.15 -26.06
N ALA A 114 -2.79 -5.55 -26.50
CA ALA A 114 -1.69 -4.64 -26.83
C ALA A 114 -2.06 -3.54 -27.88
N GLU A 115 -3.15 -3.74 -28.63
CA GLU A 115 -3.65 -2.80 -29.63
C GLU A 115 -4.32 -1.56 -29.01
N GLU A 116 -5.06 -1.73 -27.91
CA GLU A 116 -5.68 -0.63 -27.14
C GLU A 116 -4.65 0.11 -26.29
N GLN A 117 -3.56 -0.57 -25.92
CA GLN A 117 -2.44 0.02 -25.18
C GLN A 117 -1.63 1.05 -26.00
N ARG A 118 -1.84 1.12 -27.32
CA ARG A 118 -1.16 2.09 -28.23
C ARG A 118 -1.73 3.51 -28.13
N ASP A 119 -3.02 3.64 -27.80
CA ASP A 119 -3.68 4.95 -27.65
C ASP A 119 -3.53 5.53 -26.24
N LEU A 120 -3.08 4.72 -25.27
CA LEU A 120 -2.72 5.17 -23.94
C LEU A 120 -1.27 5.70 -23.92
N PRO A 121 -0.98 6.79 -23.18
CA PRO A 121 0.39 7.26 -22.99
C PRO A 121 1.25 6.12 -22.46
N SER A 122 2.11 5.56 -23.33
CA SER A 122 2.93 4.42 -22.98
C SER A 122 3.80 4.76 -21.77
N PRO A 123 3.59 4.09 -20.63
CA PRO A 123 4.42 4.31 -19.47
C PRO A 123 5.83 3.83 -19.81
N LYS A 124 6.81 4.74 -19.90
CA LYS A 124 8.21 4.42 -20.27
C LYS A 124 8.84 3.53 -19.20
N ARG A 125 8.57 2.22 -19.26
CA ARG A 125 9.26 1.22 -18.47
C ARG A 125 10.58 0.93 -19.16
N SER A 126 11.65 1.59 -18.72
CA SER A 126 13.02 1.18 -19.07
C SER A 126 13.28 -0.16 -18.42
N THR A 127 13.01 -1.24 -19.15
CA THR A 127 13.42 -2.58 -18.77
C THR A 127 14.94 -2.59 -18.72
N SER A 128 15.51 -2.47 -17.51
CA SER A 128 16.94 -2.71 -17.30
C SER A 128 17.19 -4.20 -17.46
N SER A 129 17.31 -4.61 -18.73
CA SER A 129 17.71 -5.96 -19.12
C SER A 129 19.06 -6.29 -18.48
N SER A 130 19.10 -7.45 -17.86
CA SER A 130 20.26 -8.08 -17.24
C SER A 130 21.42 -8.17 -18.22
N SER A 131 22.52 -7.48 -17.96
CA SER A 131 23.90 -7.81 -18.37
C SER A 131 24.88 -6.79 -17.76
N VAL A 132 26.02 -7.26 -17.22
CA VAL A 132 27.18 -6.52 -16.66
C VAL A 132 26.95 -5.57 -15.47
N LYS A 133 27.26 -6.03 -14.22
CA LYS A 133 27.37 -5.25 -12.95
C LYS A 133 26.69 -3.87 -13.00
N ALA A 134 25.40 -3.86 -13.35
CA ALA A 134 24.71 -2.62 -13.60
C ALA A 134 24.48 -1.96 -12.25
N VAL A 135 25.07 -0.79 -12.07
CA VAL A 135 24.79 0.08 -10.93
C VAL A 135 23.27 0.23 -10.88
N TYR A 136 22.65 -0.21 -9.79
CA TYR A 136 21.20 -0.21 -9.65
C TYR A 136 20.69 1.24 -9.78
N ASN A 137 19.95 1.51 -10.85
CA ASN A 137 19.37 2.82 -11.15
C ASN A 137 17.87 2.63 -11.43
N PRO A 138 17.01 2.72 -10.41
CA PRO A 138 15.57 2.54 -10.56
C PRO A 138 14.97 3.67 -11.41
N GLN A 139 14.11 3.30 -12.34
CA GLN A 139 13.31 4.22 -13.15
C GLN A 139 11.85 3.83 -12.92
N PRO A 140 11.26 4.21 -11.77
CA PRO A 140 9.86 3.93 -11.52
C PRO A 140 9.01 4.63 -12.57
N LEU A 141 7.85 4.05 -12.83
CA LEU A 141 6.90 4.66 -13.74
C LEU A 141 6.37 5.97 -13.15
N GLU A 142 6.52 7.06 -13.89
CA GLU A 142 5.84 8.32 -13.63
C GLU A 142 4.34 8.19 -13.93
N LEU A 143 3.51 8.56 -12.96
CA LEU A 143 2.03 8.51 -13.07
C LEU A 143 1.41 9.90 -13.31
N SER A 144 2.22 10.95 -13.46
CA SER A 144 1.78 12.34 -13.56
C SER A 144 0.95 12.64 -14.82
N ASN A 145 1.06 11.78 -15.83
CA ASN A 145 0.33 11.87 -17.10
C ASN A 145 -0.92 10.97 -17.16
N ILE A 146 -1.30 10.33 -16.05
CA ILE A 146 -2.49 9.47 -15.97
C ILE A 146 -3.58 10.24 -15.22
N THR A 147 -4.74 10.38 -15.85
CA THR A 147 -5.95 10.98 -15.25
C THR A 147 -6.94 9.87 -14.93
N LEU A 148 -7.43 9.83 -13.69
CA LEU A 148 -8.45 8.87 -13.26
C LEU A 148 -9.87 9.43 -13.51
N SER A 149 -10.80 8.55 -13.90
CA SER A 149 -12.22 8.89 -13.91
C SER A 149 -12.73 9.11 -12.48
N LYS A 150 -13.86 9.80 -12.32
CA LYS A 150 -14.47 10.04 -11.00
C LYS A 150 -14.73 8.72 -10.24
N GLU A 151 -15.22 7.71 -10.95
CA GLU A 151 -15.46 6.39 -10.40
C GLU A 151 -14.17 5.73 -9.87
N MET A 152 -13.09 5.80 -10.65
CA MET A 152 -11.79 5.25 -10.25
C MET A 152 -11.17 6.03 -9.07
N THR A 153 -11.40 7.34 -8.99
CA THR A 153 -11.00 8.15 -7.83
C THR A 153 -11.75 7.71 -6.57
N THR A 154 -13.06 7.52 -6.63
CA THR A 154 -13.85 7.02 -5.50
C THR A 154 -13.40 5.62 -5.06
N LEU A 155 -13.09 4.75 -6.02
CA LEU A 155 -12.51 3.44 -5.72
C LEU A 155 -11.15 3.56 -5.02
N ALA A 156 -10.28 4.46 -5.48
CA ALA A 156 -8.98 4.71 -4.86
C ALA A 156 -9.11 5.23 -3.42
N GLU A 157 -10.09 6.10 -3.15
CA GLU A 157 -10.43 6.57 -1.80
C GLU A 157 -10.86 5.39 -0.90
N ALA A 158 -11.75 4.53 -1.40
CA ALA A 158 -12.19 3.34 -0.65
C ALA A 158 -11.02 2.39 -0.31
N ILE A 159 -10.08 2.15 -1.25
CA ILE A 159 -8.88 1.35 -0.98
C ILE A 159 -8.01 2.01 0.09
N ALA A 160 -7.87 3.34 0.05
CA ALA A 160 -7.08 4.08 1.03
C ALA A 160 -7.69 3.97 2.43
N GLU A 161 -9.02 4.01 2.54
CA GLU A 161 -9.75 3.78 3.79
C GLU A 161 -9.52 2.37 4.33
N ASP A 162 -9.67 1.33 3.49
CA ASP A 162 -9.42 -0.07 3.90
C ASP A 162 -7.96 -0.27 4.35
N ALA A 163 -6.99 0.31 3.64
CA ALA A 163 -5.59 0.27 4.04
C ALA A 163 -5.36 0.94 5.40
N HIS A 164 -6.08 2.02 5.72
CA HIS A 164 -6.02 2.67 7.02
C HIS A 164 -6.62 1.79 8.12
N LEU A 165 -7.73 1.09 7.84
CA LEU A 165 -8.33 0.14 8.78
C LEU A 165 -7.38 -1.03 9.08
N ILE A 166 -6.72 -1.60 8.08
CA ILE A 166 -5.72 -2.67 8.26
C ILE A 166 -4.57 -2.17 9.15
N TRP A 167 -4.04 -0.98 8.87
CA TRP A 167 -2.97 -0.40 9.68
C TRP A 167 -3.41 -0.15 11.13
N ALA A 168 -4.59 0.43 11.32
CA ALA A 168 -5.11 0.76 12.64
C ALA A 168 -5.39 -0.49 13.48
N ALA A 169 -5.95 -1.55 12.86
CA ALA A 169 -6.17 -2.83 13.52
C ALA A 169 -4.85 -3.42 14.03
N GLY A 170 -3.82 -3.45 13.19
CA GLY A 170 -2.50 -3.91 13.59
C GLY A 170 -1.84 -3.03 14.66
N ALA A 171 -2.05 -1.72 14.61
CA ALA A 171 -1.53 -0.79 15.62
C ALA A 171 -2.16 -1.06 17.01
N ILE A 172 -3.49 -1.22 17.06
CA ILE A 172 -4.22 -1.52 18.30
C ILE A 172 -3.82 -2.88 18.87
N GLU A 173 -3.68 -3.91 18.01
CA GLU A 173 -3.23 -5.23 18.43
C GLU A 173 -1.84 -5.19 19.08
N ASN A 174 -0.89 -4.47 18.46
CA ASN A 174 0.46 -4.28 18.98
C ASN A 174 0.47 -3.57 20.35
N LEU A 175 -0.34 -2.52 20.51
CA LEU A 175 -0.48 -1.81 21.79
C LEU A 175 -1.08 -2.70 22.87
N SER A 176 -2.14 -3.45 22.55
CA SER A 176 -2.78 -4.37 23.49
C SER A 176 -1.84 -5.50 23.94
N SER A 177 -0.95 -5.95 23.05
CA SER A 177 0.04 -6.99 23.34
C SER A 177 1.17 -6.48 24.24
N GLN A 178 1.58 -5.23 24.09
CA GLN A 178 2.57 -4.59 24.97
C GLN A 178 2.03 -4.40 26.40
N SER A 179 0.76 -4.00 26.53
CA SER A 179 0.09 -3.83 27.83
C SER A 179 -0.10 -5.13 28.61
N LYS A 180 -0.11 -6.29 27.94
CA LYS A 180 -0.22 -7.62 28.58
C LYS A 180 1.12 -8.19 29.07
N CYS A 181 2.24 -7.64 28.61
CA CYS A 181 3.60 -8.10 28.95
C CYS A 181 4.32 -7.20 29.97
N SER A 182 3.64 -6.21 30.55
CA SER A 182 4.13 -5.35 31.65
C SER A 182 3.38 -5.66 32.93
#